data_AF-A0A2D7IIY2-F1
#
_entry.id   AF-A0A2D7IIY2-F1
#
_cell.length_a   1.000
_cell.length_b   1.000
_cell.length_c   1.000
_cell.angle_alpha   90.00
_cell.angle_beta   90.00
_cell.angle_gamma   90.00
#
_symmetry.space_group_name_H-M   'P 1'
#
loop_
_entity.id
_entity.type
_entity.pdbx_description
1 polymer ?
#
loop_
_entity_poly.entity_id
_entity_poly.type
_entity_poly.pdbx_seq_one_letter_code
_entity_poly.pdbx_strand_id
1 'polypeptide(L)' 'MDKLYDTPIKAIREKCLDCSCWQPGEVRQCTAIDCPIYPYRMGTRPSEETLKTLEDYYSKNPKPIKEV' A
#
# COMPACT_ATOMS: atom_id res chain seq x y z
N MET A 1 4.52 18.70 20.42
CA MET A 1 5.85 18.86 19.82
C MET A 1 5.69 18.42 18.37
N ASP A 2 5.38 19.38 17.50
CA ASP A 2 5.12 19.11 16.09
C ASP A 2 6.40 18.57 15.47
N LYS A 3 6.40 17.29 15.11
CA LYS A 3 7.53 16.69 14.42
C LYS A 3 7.68 17.43 13.09
N LEU A 4 8.89 17.92 12.83
CA LEU A 4 9.27 18.61 11.59
C LEU A 4 9.11 17.73 10.33
N TYR A 5 8.89 16.42 10.50
CA TYR A 5 8.76 15.46 9.42
C TYR A 5 7.72 14.38 9.75
N ASP A 6 6.99 13.96 8.73
CA ASP A 6 6.06 12.85 8.83
C ASP A 6 6.78 11.53 9.05
N THR A 7 6.13 10.64 9.81
CA THR A 7 6.61 9.27 9.88
C THR A 7 6.54 8.65 8.49
N PRO A 8 7.43 7.71 8.14
CA PRO A 8 7.41 7.07 6.82
C PRO A 8 6.03 6.54 6.43
N ILE A 9 5.27 6.04 7.40
CA ILE A 9 3.90 5.55 7.23
C ILE A 9 2.91 6.67 6.85
N LYS A 10 3.03 7.85 7.46
CA LYS A 10 2.21 9.01 7.10
C LYS A 10 2.55 9.51 5.70
N ALA A 11 3.84 9.61 5.36
CA ALA A 11 4.30 9.99 4.03
C ALA A 11 3.79 9.02 2.94
N ILE A 12 3.79 7.70 3.21
CA ILE A 12 3.21 6.71 2.29
C ILE A 12 1.71 6.92 2.12
N ARG A 13 0.97 7.20 3.20
CA ARG A 13 -0.46 7.49 3.11
C ARG A 13 -0.75 8.75 2.31
N GLU A 14 0.03 9.81 2.51
CA GLU A 14 -0.06 11.03 1.70
C GLU A 14 0.23 10.73 0.23
N LYS A 15 1.21 9.87 -0.06
CA LYS A 15 1.48 9.45 -1.43
C LYS A 15 0.31 8.68 -2.06
N CYS A 16 -0.37 7.84 -1.28
CA CYS A 16 -1.58 7.16 -1.75
C CYS A 16 -2.73 8.14 -1.97
N LEU A 17 -2.88 9.15 -1.11
CA LEU A 17 -3.89 10.21 -1.30
C LEU A 17 -3.58 11.04 -2.56
N ASP A 18 -2.33 11.44 -2.76
CA ASP A 18 -1.84 12.11 -3.97
C ASP A 18 -2.16 11.29 -5.23
N CYS A 19 -1.88 9.98 -5.22
CA CYS A 19 -2.18 9.06 -6.32
C CYS A 19 -3.68 8.93 -6.61
N SER A 20 -4.53 9.06 -5.59
CA SER A 20 -5.98 8.90 -5.68
C SER A 20 -6.73 10.25 -5.74
N CYS A 21 -6.08 11.33 -6.19
CA CYS A 21 -6.69 12.67 -6.27
C CYS A 21 -7.33 13.12 -4.95
N TRP A 22 -6.67 12.81 -3.84
CA TRP A 22 -7.11 13.07 -2.47
C TRP A 22 -8.47 12.45 -2.11
N GLN A 23 -8.90 11.40 -2.82
CA GLN A 23 -10.13 10.66 -2.53
C GLN A 23 -9.83 9.46 -1.62
N PRO A 24 -10.22 9.48 -0.33
CA PRO A 24 -9.95 8.37 0.58
C PRO A 24 -10.72 7.08 0.21
N GLY A 25 -11.84 7.21 -0.50
CA GLY A 25 -12.62 6.08 -1.03
C GLY A 25 -11.82 5.28 -2.05
N GLU A 26 -11.19 5.97 -3.00
CA GLU A 26 -10.32 5.38 -4.03
C GLU A 26 -9.10 4.69 -3.41
N VAL A 27 -8.50 5.24 -2.34
CA VAL A 27 -7.40 4.55 -1.63
C VAL A 27 -7.85 3.22 -1.03
N ARG A 28 -9.11 3.12 -0.58
CA ARG A 28 -9.68 1.87 -0.05
C ARG A 28 -10.00 0.86 -1.15
N GLN A 29 -10.50 1.35 -2.28
CA GLN A 29 -10.90 0.54 -3.43
C GLN A 29 -9.79 0.37 -4.47
N CYS A 30 -8.56 0.80 -4.16
CA CYS A 30 -7.42 0.69 -5.04
C CYS A 30 -7.21 -0.78 -5.48
N THR A 31 -7.24 -1.02 -6.79
CA THR A 31 -7.05 -2.34 -7.40
C THR A 31 -5.59 -2.65 -7.75
N ALA A 32 -4.68 -1.69 -7.54
CA ALA A 32 -3.25 -1.83 -7.81
C ALA A 32 -2.54 -2.64 -6.70
N ILE A 33 -2.90 -3.92 -6.57
CA ILE A 33 -2.34 -4.86 -5.58
C ILE A 33 -0.83 -5.05 -5.79
N ASP A 34 -0.36 -4.92 -7.04
CA ASP A 34 1.05 -4.97 -7.41
C ASP A 34 1.87 -3.75 -6.97
N CYS A 35 1.23 -2.71 -6.43
CA CYS A 35 1.92 -1.52 -5.97
C CYS A 35 2.81 -1.85 -4.74
N PRO A 36 4.10 -1.44 -4.71
CA PRO A 36 5.01 -1.76 -3.61
C PRO A 36 4.55 -1.17 -2.27
N ILE A 37 3.77 -0.08 -2.31
CA ILE A 37 3.21 0.57 -1.12
C ILE A 37 1.77 0.14 -0.79
N TYR A 38 1.18 -0.77 -1.56
CA TYR A 38 -0.17 -1.32 -1.33
C TYR A 38 -0.41 -1.82 0.12
N PRO A 39 0.51 -2.54 0.79
CA PRO A 39 0.33 -2.95 2.18
C PRO A 39 0.25 -1.78 3.18
N TYR A 40 0.80 -0.62 2.82
CA TYR A 40 0.89 0.55 3.69
C TYR A 40 -0.12 1.64 3.35
N ARG A 41 -0.98 1.43 2.34
CA ARG A 41 -1.91 2.45 1.81
C ARG A 41 -2.86 3.05 2.86
N MET A 42 -3.14 2.31 3.93
CA MET A 42 -4.01 2.76 5.02
C MET A 42 -3.29 3.67 6.04
N GLY A 43 -1.99 3.90 5.88
CA GLY A 43 -1.20 4.68 6.86
C GLY A 43 -1.11 4.00 8.22
N THR A 44 -1.24 2.69 8.23
CA THR A 44 -1.04 1.82 9.39
C THR A 44 0.02 0.79 9.07
N ARG A 45 0.72 0.32 10.10
CA ARG A 45 1.63 -0.82 9.93
C ARG A 45 0.77 -2.04 9.56
N PRO A 46 1.06 -2.77 8.47
CA PRO A 46 0.30 -3.96 8.10
C PRO A 46 0.35 -4.97 9.24
N SER A 47 -0.80 -5.56 9.57
CA SER A 47 -0.90 -6.67 10.52
C SER A 47 -0.31 -7.94 9.90
N GLU A 48 0.05 -8.92 10.73
CA GLU A 48 0.49 -10.24 10.25
C GLU A 48 -0.54 -10.90 9.32
N GLU A 49 -1.84 -10.68 9.57
CA GLU A 49 -2.92 -11.16 8.70
C GLU A 49 -2.88 -10.50 7.31
N THR A 50 -2.54 -9.21 7.25
CA THR A 50 -2.42 -8.48 5.97
C THR A 50 -1.24 -9.02 5.15
N LEU A 51 -0.15 -9.42 5.83
CA LEU A 51 1.00 -10.03 5.17
C LEU A 51 0.67 -11.42 4.63
N LYS A 52 0.01 -12.26 5.43
CA LYS A 52 -0.43 -13.60 5.01
C LYS A 52 -1.36 -13.55 3.79
N THR A 53 -2.34 -12.64 3.80
CA THR A 53 -3.27 -12.49 2.66
C THR A 53 -2.57 -12.04 1.38
N LEU A 54 -1.51 -11.22 1.49
CA LEU A 54 -0.68 -10.84 0.36
C LEU A 54 0.19 -12.00 -0.14
N GLU A 55 0.80 -12.77 0.76
CA GLU A 55 1.57 -13.97 0.43
C GLU A 55 0.69 -15.00 -0.29
N ASP A 56 -0.51 -15.28 0.23
CA ASP A 56 -1.49 -16.17 -0.39
C ASP A 56 -1.89 -15.69 -1.79
N TYR A 57 -2.07 -14.38 -1.98
CA TYR A 57 -2.42 -13.79 -3.26
C TYR A 57 -1.31 -14.02 -4.30
N TYR A 58 -0.05 -13.74 -3.93
CA TYR A 58 1.09 -13.91 -4.84
C TYR A 58 1.45 -15.38 -5.09
N SER A 59 1.18 -16.27 -4.13
CA SER A 59 1.32 -17.72 -4.31
C SER A 59 0.33 -18.25 -5.36
N LYS A 60 -0.90 -17.73 -5.37
CA LYS A 60 -1.96 -18.13 -6.31
C LYS A 60 -1.85 -17.43 -7.67
N ASN A 61 -1.38 -16.20 -7.69
CA ASN A 61 -1.18 -15.40 -8.90
C ASN A 61 0.30 -15.05 -9.02
N PRO A 62 1.14 -15.99 -9.48
CA PRO A 62 2.56 -15.72 -9.67
C PRO A 62 2.70 -14.55 -10.64
N LYS A 63 3.47 -13.53 -10.24
CA LYS A 63 3.77 -12.41 -11.13
C LYS A 63 4.40 -12.96 -12.41
N PRO A 64 4.01 -12.48 -13.60
CA PRO A 64 4.80 -12.77 -14.78
C PRO A 64 6.22 -12.29 -14.48
N ILE A 65 7.19 -13.21 -14.56
CA ILE A 65 8.59 -12.86 -14.46
C ILE A 65 8.78 -11.81 -15.56
N LYS A 66 9.05 -10.56 -15.17
CA LYS A 66 9.42 -9.56 -16.17
C LYS A 66 10.72 -10.06 -16.78
N GLU A 67 10.62 -10.65 -17.96
CA GLU A 67 11.76 -10.87 -18.84
C GLU A 67 12.37 -9.49 -19.08
N VAL A 68 13.52 -9.27 -18.44
CA VAL A 68 14.44 -8.18 -18.75
C VAL A 68 15.41 -8.71 -19.78
#